data_AF-A0A0D9NQD5-F1
#
_entry.id   AF-A0A0D9NQD5-F1
#
_cell.length_a   1.000
_cell.length_b   1.000
_cell.length_c   1.000
_cell.angle_alpha   90.00
_cell.angle_beta   90.00
_cell.angle_gamma   90.00
#
_symmetry.space_group_name_H-M   'P 1'
#
loop_
_entity.id
_entity.type
_entity.pdbx_description
1 polymer ?
#
loop_
_entity_poly.entity_id
_entity_poly.type
_entity_poly.pdbx_seq_one_letter_code
_entity_poly.pdbx_strand_id
1 'polypeptide(L)'
;MTVLFFLFQSSWGQWICAWAPSFTVISNVLPFFLVMFSLFNGVVVPYDQLNVFWRYWLYYLNPSTYWISGVLATTLANQPVRCAANEAAYFDPPAGRTCADFAADFVARAGRGYLVNPNDTDNCSYCPYASGAEYLASLNIEPSQKWRDLGIFIAFCVSNWMLVYFFIYTVRVRRWNFGLGYIFGFL
;
A
#
# COMPACT_ATOMS: atom_id res chain seq x y z
N MET A 1 -14.71 2.12 4.21
CA MET A 1 -13.30 2.54 4.10
C MET A 1 -13.12 4.04 4.01
N THR A 2 -13.70 4.70 3.00
CA THR A 2 -13.50 6.13 2.73
C THR A 2 -13.83 7.05 3.91
N VAL A 3 -14.96 6.81 4.60
CA VAL A 3 -15.34 7.60 5.79
C VAL A 3 -14.31 7.45 6.93
N LEU A 4 -13.84 6.22 7.18
CA LEU A 4 -12.82 5.97 8.20
C LEU A 4 -11.50 6.67 7.86
N PHE A 5 -11.15 6.74 6.57
CA PHE A 5 -9.96 7.46 6.14
C PHE A 5 -10.04 8.96 6.42
N PHE A 6 -11.20 9.59 6.18
CA PHE A 6 -11.39 11.00 6.54
C PHE A 6 -11.30 11.24 8.06
N LEU A 7 -11.86 10.33 8.86
CA LEU A 7 -11.73 10.40 10.33
C LEU A 7 -10.27 10.19 10.78
N PHE A 8 -9.56 9.26 10.14
CA PHE A 8 -8.14 9.01 10.38
C PHE A 8 -7.30 10.24 10.03
N GLN A 9 -7.47 10.81 8.83
CA GLN A 9 -6.73 11.98 8.37
C GLN A 9 -6.95 13.18 9.29
N SER A 10 -8.21 13.44 9.68
CA SER A 10 -8.55 14.54 10.56
C SER A 10 -7.88 14.41 11.93
N SER A 11 -8.03 13.25 12.58
CA SER A 11 -7.40 12.99 13.88
C SER A 11 -5.87 12.94 13.80
N TRP A 12 -5.30 12.45 12.70
CA TRP A 12 -3.87 12.39 12.46
C TRP A 12 -3.23 13.79 12.43
N GLY A 13 -3.82 14.73 11.69
CA GLY A 13 -3.36 16.11 11.70
C GLY A 13 -3.53 16.78 13.07
N GLN A 14 -4.62 16.50 13.77
CA GLN A 14 -4.91 17.08 15.08
C GLN A 14 -3.89 16.68 16.14
N TRP A 15 -3.50 15.41 16.23
CA TRP A 15 -2.55 14.99 17.27
C TRP A 15 -1.13 15.47 16.98
N ILE A 16 -0.72 15.53 15.71
CA ILE A 16 0.58 16.11 15.31
C ILE A 16 0.65 17.58 15.75
N CYS A 17 -0.42 18.35 15.50
CA CYS A 17 -0.52 19.74 15.95
C CYS A 17 -0.60 19.88 17.49
N ALA A 18 -1.27 18.94 18.16
CA ALA A 18 -1.37 18.95 19.62
C ALA A 18 0.00 18.69 20.28
N TRP A 19 0.81 17.80 19.70
CA TRP A 19 2.14 17.43 20.16
C TRP A 19 3.19 18.52 19.93
N ALA A 20 3.17 19.15 18.76
CA ALA A 20 4.23 20.09 18.38
C ALA A 20 4.16 21.43 19.15
N PRO A 21 5.32 21.97 19.59
CA PRO A 21 5.37 23.20 20.38
C PRO A 21 5.22 24.47 19.52
N SER A 22 5.53 24.41 18.22
CA SER A 22 5.47 25.54 17.30
C SER A 22 5.14 25.11 15.87
N PHE A 23 4.67 26.05 15.05
CA PHE A 23 4.37 25.81 13.63
C PHE A 23 5.61 25.36 12.84
N THR A 24 6.79 25.89 13.14
CA THR A 24 8.04 25.48 12.48
C THR A 24 8.35 24.01 12.71
N VAL A 25 8.13 23.48 13.92
CA VAL A 25 8.33 22.06 14.22
C VAL A 25 7.32 21.20 13.45
N ILE A 26 6.06 21.62 13.38
CA ILE A 26 5.03 20.93 12.59
C ILE A 26 5.47 20.82 11.13
N SER A 27 5.86 21.94 10.51
CA SER A 27 6.25 21.99 9.11
C SER A 27 7.47 21.11 8.78
N ASN A 28 8.40 20.93 9.71
CA ASN A 28 9.57 20.09 9.51
C ASN A 28 9.30 18.59 9.75
N VAL A 29 8.37 18.25 10.64
CA VAL A 29 8.07 16.85 11.00
C VAL A 29 7.00 16.23 10.10
N LEU A 30 6.06 17.03 9.60
CA LEU A 30 4.97 16.55 8.74
C LEU A 30 5.46 15.79 7.49
N PRO A 31 6.50 16.24 6.75
CA PRO A 31 6.99 15.53 5.58
C PRO A 31 7.45 14.10 5.90
N PHE A 32 8.10 13.89 7.05
CA PHE A 32 8.53 12.55 7.47
C PHE A 32 7.34 11.60 7.59
N PHE A 33 6.28 12.03 8.28
CA PHE A 33 5.06 11.25 8.46
C PHE A 33 4.34 10.96 7.12
N LEU A 34 4.27 11.93 6.23
CA LEU A 34 3.65 11.77 4.91
C LEU A 34 4.43 10.79 4.02
N VAL A 35 5.76 10.86 4.05
CA VAL A 35 6.63 9.94 3.30
C VAL A 35 6.50 8.52 3.83
N MET A 36 6.51 8.33 5.16
CA MET A 36 6.32 7.02 5.78
C MET A 36 4.95 6.43 5.39
N PHE A 37 3.88 7.23 5.50
CA PHE A 37 2.53 6.80 5.13
C PHE A 37 2.42 6.42 3.65
N SER A 38 3.04 7.19 2.75
CA SER A 38 2.88 7.05 1.30
C SER A 38 3.77 5.99 0.65
N LEU A 39 5.02 5.82 1.11
CA LEU A 39 5.97 4.91 0.43
C LEU A 39 5.90 3.47 0.92
N PHE A 40 5.64 3.27 2.21
CA PHE A 40 5.75 1.96 2.86
C PHE A 40 4.41 1.24 2.99
N ASN A 41 3.52 1.43 2.01
CA ASN A 41 2.16 0.87 2.02
C ASN A 41 2.02 -0.45 1.25
N GLY A 42 3.10 -0.90 0.58
CA GLY A 42 3.12 -2.14 -0.23
C GLY A 42 2.55 -2.02 -1.64
N VAL A 43 2.00 -0.85 -2.01
CA VAL A 43 1.45 -0.60 -3.35
C VAL A 43 2.36 0.27 -4.19
N VAL A 44 2.88 1.36 -3.62
CA VAL A 44 3.86 2.22 -4.31
C VAL A 44 5.18 1.48 -4.49
N VAL A 45 5.64 0.82 -3.41
CA VAL A 45 6.73 -0.14 -3.45
C VAL A 45 6.16 -1.49 -3.02
N PRO A 46 6.10 -2.49 -3.92
CA PRO A 46 5.62 -3.82 -3.61
C PRO A 46 6.32 -4.42 -2.39
N TYR A 47 5.61 -5.21 -1.60
CA TYR A 47 6.12 -5.81 -0.36
C TYR A 47 7.47 -6.54 -0.57
N ASP A 48 7.63 -7.23 -1.70
CA ASP A 48 8.85 -7.99 -2.01
C ASP A 48 10.06 -7.09 -2.34
N GLN A 49 9.81 -5.87 -2.80
CA GLN A 49 10.84 -4.89 -3.15
C GLN A 49 11.25 -4.01 -1.97
N LEU A 50 10.49 -4.03 -0.86
CA LEU A 50 10.85 -3.31 0.36
C LEU A 50 12.11 -3.92 0.98
N ASN A 51 13.02 -3.04 1.44
CA ASN A 51 14.18 -3.48 2.20
C ASN A 51 13.74 -4.28 3.44
N VAL A 52 14.47 -5.36 3.70
CA VAL A 52 14.26 -6.32 4.81
C VAL A 52 13.94 -5.62 6.13
N PHE A 53 14.67 -4.55 6.47
CA PHE A 53 14.44 -3.82 7.71
C PHE A 53 13.03 -3.23 7.79
N TRP A 54 12.59 -2.47 6.78
CA TRP A 54 11.27 -1.80 6.80
C TRP A 54 10.11 -2.77 6.56
N ARG A 55 10.36 -3.84 5.80
CA ARG A 55 9.37 -4.84 5.41
C ARG A 55 8.74 -5.56 6.60
N TYR A 56 9.52 -5.86 7.65
CA TYR A 56 9.03 -6.68 8.77
C TYR A 56 8.27 -5.93 9.87
N TRP A 57 8.37 -4.60 9.94
CA TRP A 57 7.69 -3.85 10.99
C TRP A 57 6.96 -2.62 10.46
N LEU A 58 7.62 -1.78 9.66
CA LEU A 58 7.03 -0.53 9.21
C LEU A 58 5.84 -0.75 8.28
N TYR A 59 5.93 -1.75 7.39
CA TYR A 59 4.81 -2.15 6.53
C TYR A 59 3.54 -2.48 7.33
N TYR A 60 3.68 -3.23 8.43
CA TYR A 60 2.57 -3.64 9.29
C TYR A 60 2.12 -2.56 10.27
N LEU A 61 3.00 -1.60 10.60
CA LEU A 61 2.69 -0.45 11.43
C LEU A 61 2.02 0.69 10.64
N ASN A 62 2.11 0.66 9.31
CA ASN A 62 1.58 1.70 8.45
C ASN A 62 0.06 1.52 8.22
N PRO A 63 -0.78 2.47 8.66
CA PRO A 63 -2.23 2.37 8.47
C PRO A 63 -2.66 2.43 6.99
N SER A 64 -1.85 3.03 6.10
CA SER A 64 -2.18 3.09 4.67
C SER A 64 -2.16 1.71 4.01
N THR A 65 -1.34 0.77 4.50
CA THR A 65 -1.30 -0.62 4.03
C THR A 65 -2.68 -1.24 4.09
N TYR A 66 -3.34 -1.17 5.26
CA TYR A 66 -4.66 -1.76 5.48
C TYR A 66 -5.77 -0.97 4.79
N TRP A 67 -5.65 0.36 4.74
CA TRP A 67 -6.61 1.19 4.03
C TRP A 67 -6.64 0.90 2.53
N ILE A 68 -5.47 0.93 1.88
CA ILE A 68 -5.36 0.68 0.43
C ILE A 68 -5.70 -0.77 0.11
N SER A 69 -5.16 -1.73 0.87
CA SER A 69 -5.49 -3.16 0.73
C SER A 69 -7.00 -3.39 0.82
N GLY A 70 -7.65 -2.83 1.84
CA GLY A 70 -9.10 -2.96 2.04
C GLY A 70 -9.92 -2.35 0.90
N VAL A 71 -9.51 -1.20 0.37
CA VAL A 71 -10.18 -0.58 -0.80
C VAL A 71 -9.98 -1.45 -2.04
N LEU A 72 -8.74 -1.76 -2.39
CA LEU A 72 -8.39 -2.52 -3.59
C LEU A 72 -9.00 -3.93 -3.59
N ALA A 73 -8.98 -4.63 -2.46
CA ALA A 73 -9.61 -5.94 -2.30
C ALA A 73 -11.14 -5.90 -2.52
N THR A 74 -11.80 -4.78 -2.24
CA THR A 74 -13.24 -4.64 -2.48
C THR A 74 -13.58 -4.24 -3.92
N THR A 75 -12.74 -3.41 -4.55
CA THR A 75 -13.04 -2.84 -5.87
C THR A 75 -12.54 -3.68 -7.03
N LEU A 76 -11.35 -4.30 -6.91
CA LEU A 76 -10.68 -4.99 -8.03
C LEU A 76 -10.88 -6.51 -8.02
N ALA A 77 -11.22 -7.13 -6.88
CA ALA A 77 -11.19 -8.59 -6.75
C ALA A 77 -11.97 -9.38 -7.81
N ASN A 78 -13.12 -8.86 -8.25
CA ASN A 78 -13.99 -9.53 -9.23
C ASN A 78 -13.93 -8.91 -10.64
N GLN A 79 -12.98 -8.01 -10.90
CA GLN A 79 -12.87 -7.36 -12.21
C GLN A 79 -12.03 -8.19 -13.17
N PRO A 80 -12.56 -8.55 -14.36
CA PRO A 80 -11.76 -9.21 -15.39
C PRO A 80 -10.79 -8.21 -16.02
N VAL A 81 -9.54 -8.62 -16.22
CA VAL A 81 -8.53 -7.78 -16.89
C VAL A 81 -8.52 -8.14 -18.37
N ARG A 82 -8.70 -7.14 -19.23
CA ARG A 82 -8.58 -7.26 -20.67
C ARG A 82 -7.52 -6.29 -21.15
N CYS A 83 -6.35 -6.80 -21.50
CA CYS A 83 -5.26 -5.95 -21.99
C CYS A 83 -5.66 -5.24 -23.28
N ALA A 84 -5.42 -3.93 -23.34
CA ALA A 84 -5.41 -3.19 -24.59
C ALA A 84 -4.20 -3.57 -25.44
N ALA A 85 -4.21 -3.21 -26.72
CA ALA A 85 -3.12 -3.53 -27.64
C ALA A 85 -1.76 -2.96 -27.19
N ASN A 86 -1.70 -1.89 -26.40
CA ASN A 86 -0.44 -1.35 -25.88
C ASN A 86 -0.02 -1.92 -24.50
N GLU A 87 -0.87 -2.72 -23.86
CA GLU A 87 -0.64 -3.31 -22.54
C GLU A 87 -0.18 -4.77 -22.61
N ALA A 88 -0.41 -5.42 -23.76
CA ALA A 88 0.09 -6.74 -24.03
C ALA A 88 1.59 -6.70 -24.37
N ALA A 89 2.33 -7.69 -23.87
CA ALA A 89 3.70 -7.92 -24.28
C ALA A 89 3.72 -8.70 -25.60
N TYR A 90 4.37 -8.13 -26.62
CA TYR A 90 4.52 -8.76 -27.92
C TYR A 90 5.84 -9.49 -28.04
N PHE A 91 5.81 -10.66 -28.66
CA PHE A 91 6.98 -11.45 -28.98
C PHE A 91 6.72 -12.36 -30.18
N ASP A 92 7.78 -12.77 -30.86
CA ASP A 92 7.69 -13.70 -31.98
C ASP A 92 8.26 -15.08 -31.56
N PRO A 93 7.52 -16.18 -31.78
CA PRO A 93 7.98 -17.51 -31.46
C PRO A 93 9.00 -17.98 -32.52
N PRO A 94 9.87 -18.95 -32.20
CA PRO A 94 10.74 -19.57 -33.19
C PRO A 94 9.95 -20.20 -34.35
N ALA A 95 10.52 -20.17 -35.56
CA ALA A 95 9.86 -20.64 -36.78
C ALA A 95 9.26 -22.06 -36.62
N GLY A 96 7.99 -22.20 -36.99
CA GLY A 96 7.26 -23.46 -36.96
C GLY A 96 6.61 -23.83 -35.62
N ARG A 97 6.56 -22.90 -34.65
CA ARG A 97 5.82 -23.07 -33.38
C ARG A 97 4.69 -22.06 -33.26
N THR A 98 3.59 -22.44 -32.63
CA THR A 98 2.52 -21.50 -32.27
C THR A 98 2.88 -20.71 -31.01
N CYS A 99 2.19 -19.58 -30.79
CA CYS A 99 2.31 -18.82 -29.55
C CYS A 99 2.07 -19.69 -28.30
N ALA A 100 1.06 -20.57 -28.36
CA ALA A 100 0.77 -21.52 -27.29
C ALA A 100 1.93 -22.51 -27.09
N ASP A 101 2.47 -23.11 -28.14
CA ASP A 101 3.55 -24.10 -28.01
C ASP A 101 4.83 -23.53 -27.40
N PHE A 102 5.12 -22.26 -27.68
CA PHE A 102 6.31 -21.59 -27.13
C PHE A 102 6.08 -21.03 -25.72
N ALA A 103 4.94 -20.37 -25.49
CA ALA A 103 4.70 -19.60 -24.28
C ALA A 103 3.83 -20.31 -23.23
N ALA A 104 3.18 -21.44 -23.53
CA ALA A 104 2.34 -22.16 -22.55
C ALA A 104 3.12 -22.53 -21.29
N ASP A 105 4.35 -23.04 -21.43
CA ASP A 105 5.23 -23.35 -20.30
C ASP A 105 5.58 -22.11 -19.47
N PHE A 106 5.77 -20.96 -20.12
CA PHE A 106 6.04 -19.70 -19.44
C PHE A 106 4.82 -19.23 -18.66
N VAL A 107 3.63 -19.24 -19.26
CA VAL A 107 2.37 -18.84 -18.60
C VAL A 107 2.06 -19.78 -17.43
N ALA A 108 2.26 -21.09 -17.62
CA ALA A 108 2.07 -22.09 -16.57
C ALA A 108 3.04 -21.90 -15.40
N ARG A 109 4.32 -21.59 -15.67
CA ARG A 109 5.32 -21.29 -14.63
C ARG A 109 5.08 -19.96 -13.94
N ALA A 110 4.64 -18.95 -14.69
CA ALA A 110 4.29 -17.64 -14.13
C ALA A 110 3.04 -17.73 -13.25
N GLY A 111 2.14 -18.68 -13.53
CA GLY A 111 0.93 -18.96 -12.73
C GLY A 111 -0.12 -17.85 -12.78
N ARG A 112 -0.01 -16.91 -13.73
CA ARG A 112 -0.90 -15.76 -13.92
C ARG A 112 -0.86 -15.28 -15.37
N GLY A 113 -1.87 -14.51 -15.76
CA GLY A 113 -1.96 -13.96 -17.10
C GLY A 113 -2.50 -14.96 -18.14
N TYR A 114 -2.62 -14.49 -19.38
CA TYR A 114 -3.16 -15.29 -20.48
C TYR A 114 -2.60 -14.83 -21.83
N LEU A 115 -2.64 -15.73 -22.82
CA LEU A 115 -2.33 -15.41 -24.22
C LEU A 115 -3.60 -14.97 -24.93
N VAL A 116 -3.54 -13.86 -25.66
CA VAL A 116 -4.70 -13.35 -26.40
C VAL A 116 -4.87 -14.11 -27.72
N ASN A 117 -3.76 -14.45 -28.39
CA ASN A 117 -3.72 -15.15 -29.68
C ASN A 117 -2.89 -16.45 -29.62
N PRO A 118 -3.41 -17.53 -29.02
CA PRO A 118 -2.65 -18.77 -28.82
C PRO A 118 -2.27 -19.51 -30.12
N ASN A 119 -3.03 -19.32 -31.21
CA ASN A 119 -2.87 -20.09 -32.45
C ASN A 119 -1.99 -19.39 -33.50
N ASP A 120 -1.61 -18.13 -33.28
CA ASP A 120 -0.81 -17.40 -34.25
C ASP A 120 0.64 -17.89 -34.23
N THR A 121 1.34 -17.70 -35.35
CA THR A 121 2.77 -18.02 -35.51
C THR A 121 3.66 -16.78 -35.47
N ASP A 122 3.06 -15.59 -35.50
CA ASP A 122 3.74 -14.30 -35.54
C ASP A 122 2.97 -13.30 -34.65
N ASN A 123 3.67 -12.33 -34.06
CA ASN A 123 3.09 -11.28 -33.22
C ASN A 123 2.24 -11.81 -32.04
N CYS A 124 2.79 -12.74 -31.27
CA CYS A 124 2.14 -13.29 -30.08
C CYS A 124 1.98 -12.21 -29.02
N SER A 125 0.82 -12.17 -28.36
CA SER A 125 0.48 -11.17 -27.36
C SER A 125 0.13 -11.84 -26.02
N TYR A 126 0.88 -11.46 -25.00
CA TYR A 126 0.73 -11.95 -23.63
C TYR A 126 0.20 -10.85 -22.71
N CYS A 127 -0.89 -11.13 -22.01
CA CYS A 127 -1.45 -10.27 -20.98
C CYS A 127 -1.00 -10.77 -19.60
N PRO A 128 -0.30 -9.95 -18.79
CA PRO A 128 0.31 -10.41 -17.54
C PRO A 128 -0.67 -10.72 -16.41
N TYR A 129 -1.94 -10.34 -16.55
CA TYR A 129 -3.00 -10.57 -15.57
C TYR A 129 -4.32 -10.90 -16.29
N ALA A 130 -5.01 -11.94 -15.85
CA ALA A 130 -6.35 -12.31 -16.33
C ALA A 130 -7.47 -11.71 -15.46
N SER A 131 -7.19 -11.52 -14.17
CA SER A 131 -8.17 -11.00 -13.21
C SER A 131 -7.56 -9.99 -12.26
N GLY A 132 -8.39 -9.14 -11.68
CA GLY A 132 -7.96 -8.23 -10.63
C GLY A 132 -7.42 -8.95 -9.41
N ALA A 133 -7.86 -10.18 -9.12
CA ALA A 133 -7.27 -11.01 -8.07
C ALA A 133 -5.80 -11.38 -8.34
N GLU A 134 -5.44 -11.70 -9.59
CA GLU A 134 -4.03 -11.93 -9.98
C GLU A 134 -3.18 -10.67 -9.86
N TYR A 135 -3.76 -9.52 -10.21
CA TYR A 135 -3.10 -8.23 -9.99
C TYR A 135 -2.89 -7.94 -8.51
N LEU A 136 -3.90 -8.13 -7.66
CA LEU A 136 -3.79 -7.93 -6.21
C LEU A 136 -2.77 -8.88 -5.56
N ALA A 137 -2.67 -10.12 -6.04
CA ALA A 137 -1.68 -11.07 -5.57
C ALA A 137 -0.23 -10.57 -5.76
N SER A 138 0.04 -9.84 -6.85
CA SER A 138 1.35 -9.21 -7.08
C SER A 138 1.71 -8.11 -6.06
N LEU A 139 0.71 -7.56 -5.38
CA LEU A 139 0.86 -6.54 -4.35
C LEU A 139 0.77 -7.12 -2.93
N ASN A 140 0.79 -8.46 -2.79
CA ASN A 140 0.61 -9.17 -1.53
C ASN A 140 -0.76 -8.89 -0.87
N ILE A 141 -1.81 -8.67 -1.68
CA ILE A 141 -3.18 -8.40 -1.21
C ILE A 141 -4.07 -9.57 -1.61
N GLU A 142 -4.71 -10.20 -0.62
CA GLU A 142 -5.67 -11.27 -0.84
C GLU A 142 -7.12 -10.76 -0.68
N PRO A 143 -8.03 -11.01 -1.64
CA PRO A 143 -9.42 -10.54 -1.57
C PRO A 143 -10.21 -10.97 -0.32
N SER A 144 -9.84 -12.11 0.27
CA SER A 144 -10.47 -12.65 1.48
C SER A 144 -10.21 -11.77 2.72
N GLN A 145 -9.10 -11.01 2.72
CA GLN A 145 -8.58 -10.29 3.88
C GLN A 145 -9.24 -8.91 4.11
N LYS A 146 -10.16 -8.50 3.23
CA LYS A 146 -10.87 -7.20 3.28
C LYS A 146 -11.46 -6.84 4.66
N TRP A 147 -12.01 -7.82 5.37
CA TRP A 147 -12.63 -7.59 6.70
C TRP A 147 -11.61 -7.49 7.81
N ARG A 148 -10.50 -8.24 7.72
CA ARG A 148 -9.37 -8.14 8.65
C ARG A 148 -8.75 -6.74 8.55
N ASP A 149 -8.49 -6.30 7.34
CA ASP A 149 -7.88 -4.99 7.08
C ASP A 149 -8.78 -3.86 7.56
N LEU A 150 -10.11 -4.03 7.47
CA LEU A 150 -11.07 -3.12 8.08
C LEU A 150 -10.97 -3.05 9.60
N GLY A 151 -10.91 -4.18 10.28
CA GLY A 151 -10.76 -4.22 11.73
C GLY A 151 -9.47 -3.54 12.19
N ILE A 152 -8.36 -3.83 11.51
CA ILE A 152 -7.06 -3.24 11.84
C ILE A 152 -7.07 -1.73 11.61
N PHE A 153 -7.64 -1.26 10.49
CA PHE A 153 -7.71 0.18 10.20
C PHE A 153 -8.61 0.93 11.20
N ILE A 154 -9.71 0.32 11.67
CA ILE A 154 -10.53 0.88 12.76
C ILE A 154 -9.71 1.03 14.04
N ALA A 155 -8.90 0.02 14.40
CA ALA A 155 -8.04 0.11 15.57
C ALA A 155 -7.06 1.29 15.47
N PHE A 156 -6.48 1.54 14.30
CA PHE A 156 -5.65 2.74 14.04
C PHE A 156 -6.43 4.05 14.12
N CYS A 157 -7.69 4.08 13.69
CA CYS A 157 -8.53 5.27 13.84
C CYS A 157 -8.78 5.59 15.32
N VAL A 158 -9.15 4.58 16.11
CA VAL A 158 -9.40 4.74 17.54
C VAL A 158 -8.13 5.13 18.28
N SER A 159 -6.98 4.53 17.96
CA SER A 159 -5.70 4.90 18.57
C SER A 159 -5.30 6.34 18.25
N ASN A 160 -5.52 6.82 17.03
CA ASN A 160 -5.27 8.22 16.67
C ASN A 160 -6.12 9.19 17.50
N TRP A 161 -7.42 8.91 17.66
CA TRP A 161 -8.27 9.73 18.51
C TRP A 161 -7.81 9.72 19.97
N MET A 162 -7.43 8.55 20.49
CA MET A 162 -6.83 8.47 21.83
C MET A 162 -5.54 9.32 21.94
N LEU A 163 -4.69 9.31 20.91
CA LEU A 163 -3.48 10.14 20.86
C LEU A 163 -3.80 11.64 20.85
N VAL A 164 -4.85 12.07 20.15
CA VAL A 164 -5.30 13.48 20.19
C VAL A 164 -5.58 13.90 21.64
N TYR A 165 -6.42 13.16 22.35
CA TYR A 165 -6.76 13.48 23.74
C TYR A 165 -5.54 13.38 24.66
N PHE A 166 -4.70 12.37 24.46
CA PHE A 166 -3.47 12.17 25.24
C PHE A 166 -2.50 13.34 25.08
N PHE A 167 -2.20 13.79 23.85
CA PHE A 167 -1.27 14.90 23.62
C PHE A 167 -1.86 16.24 24.07
N ILE A 168 -3.17 16.48 23.88
CA ILE A 168 -3.81 17.68 24.42
C ILE A 168 -3.69 17.71 25.94
N TYR A 169 -4.00 16.61 26.62
CA TYR A 169 -3.94 16.55 28.08
C TYR A 169 -2.51 16.70 28.60
N THR A 170 -1.54 15.99 28.02
CA THR A 170 -0.15 16.02 28.48
C THR A 170 0.56 17.34 28.16
N VAL A 171 0.48 17.81 26.91
CA VAL A 171 1.21 19.00 26.45
C VAL A 171 0.48 20.29 26.81
N ARG A 172 -0.84 20.36 26.65
CA ARG A 172 -1.59 21.62 26.79
C ARG A 172 -2.14 21.83 28.21
N VAL A 173 -2.66 20.78 28.85
CA VAL A 173 -3.24 20.89 30.21
C VAL A 173 -2.16 20.75 31.28
N ARG A 174 -1.47 19.60 31.31
CA ARG A 174 -0.42 19.30 32.30
C ARG A 174 0.91 20.02 32.02
N ARG A 175 1.08 20.59 30.82
CA ARG A 175 2.32 21.24 30.34
C ARG A 175 3.55 20.37 30.61
N TRP A 176 3.45 19.09 30.28
CA TRP A 176 4.57 18.18 30.43
C TRP A 176 5.67 18.61 29.46
N ASN A 177 6.77 19.14 29.98
CA ASN A 177 8.00 19.22 29.22
C ASN A 177 8.44 17.77 29.03
N PHE A 178 8.39 17.24 27.81
CA PHE A 178 8.82 15.89 27.44
C PHE A 178 10.33 15.66 27.62
N GLY A 179 10.91 16.09 28.75
CA GLY A 179 12.27 15.76 29.19
C GLY A 179 13.43 16.23 28.32
N LEU A 180 13.18 16.74 27.11
CA LEU A 180 14.22 17.21 26.19
C LEU A 180 14.95 18.45 26.70
N GLY A 181 14.44 19.12 27.75
CA GLY A 181 15.18 20.17 28.46
C GLY A 181 16.48 19.66 29.12
N TYR A 182 16.57 18.38 29.49
CA TYR A 182 17.82 17.80 30.00
C TYR A 182 18.82 17.50 28.87
N ILE A 183 18.34 17.26 27.64
CA ILE A 183 19.16 16.98 26.46
C ILE A 183 19.66 18.27 25.81
N PHE A 184 18.83 19.32 25.79
CA PHE A 184 19.17 20.63 25.24
C PHE A 184 19.64 21.66 26.28
N GLY A 185 19.70 21.30 27.56
CA GLY A 185 20.28 22.16 28.61
C GLY A 185 21.81 22.16 28.63
N PHE A 186 22.44 21.38 27.76
CA PHE A 186 23.90 21.25 27.62
C PHE A 186 24.43 21.80 26.28
N LEU A 187 23.56 22.42 25.48
CA LEU A 187 23.87 23.17 24.25
C LEU A 187 23.47 24.63 24.45
#